data_AF-A0A376G2A3-F1
#
_entry.id   AF-A0A376G2A3-F1
#
_cell.length_a   1.000
_cell.length_b   1.000
_cell.length_c   1.000
_cell.angle_alpha   90.00
_cell.angle_beta   90.00
_cell.angle_gamma   90.00
#
_symmetry.space_group_name_H-M   'P 1'
#
loop_
_entity.id
_entity.type
_entity.pdbx_description
1 polymer ?
#
loop_
_entity_poly.entity_id
_entity_poly.type
_entity_poly.pdbx_seq_one_letter_code
_entity_poly.pdbx_strand_id
1 'polypeptide(L)'
;MEERSNYVKRTQRDYSMSFKLNVVKEIESGKLSTVGACRKYGIQARSTVMSWLRKFGSFDWENQTPSNMPKSPEQKIMELEAQVKLLQKQKALLEKQAYVADKKAIIFDMMINLAEEEYQIDIRKNSPPELSNLSEGNKKKP
;
A
#
# COMPACT_ATOMS: atom_id res chain seq x y z
N MET A 1 48.22 20.13 -19.95
CA MET A 1 47.20 20.89 -20.69
C MET A 1 46.33 21.55 -19.64
N GLU A 2 46.51 22.85 -19.39
CA GLU A 2 45.73 23.56 -18.37
C GLU A 2 44.29 23.70 -18.86
N GLU A 3 43.37 22.92 -18.27
CA GLU A 3 41.93 23.12 -18.45
C GLU A 3 41.54 24.45 -17.79
N ARG A 4 41.53 25.53 -18.57
CA ARG A 4 40.91 26.78 -18.17
C ARG A 4 39.42 26.52 -18.00
N SER A 5 38.96 26.37 -16.77
CA SER A 5 37.53 26.36 -16.48
C SER A 5 36.96 27.69 -17.01
N ASN A 6 36.17 27.63 -18.09
CA ASN A 6 35.40 28.75 -18.63
C ASN A 6 34.22 29.09 -17.70
N TYR A 7 34.50 29.25 -16.41
CA TYR A 7 33.51 29.64 -15.42
C TYR A 7 33.18 31.13 -15.61
N VAL A 8 32.06 31.38 -16.30
CA VAL A 8 31.50 32.72 -16.43
C VAL A 8 30.82 33.09 -15.12
N LYS A 9 31.36 34.10 -14.42
CA LYS A 9 30.75 34.62 -13.20
C LYS A 9 29.32 35.10 -13.47
N ARG A 10 28.38 34.71 -12.61
CA ARG A 10 27.00 35.20 -12.66
C ARG A 10 26.96 36.69 -12.31
N THR A 11 26.33 37.48 -13.16
CA THR A 11 26.04 38.90 -12.89
C THR A 11 24.71 39.04 -12.15
N GLN A 12 24.61 39.98 -11.21
CA GLN A 12 23.35 40.31 -10.57
C GLN A 12 22.36 40.83 -11.63
N ARG A 13 21.20 40.21 -11.72
CA ARG A 13 20.11 40.64 -12.61
C ARG A 13 18.82 40.72 -11.81
N ASP A 14 18.22 41.90 -11.82
CA ASP A 14 16.91 42.11 -11.21
C ASP A 14 15.83 41.95 -12.27
N TYR A 15 14.86 41.09 -11.96
CA TYR A 15 13.72 40.82 -12.83
C TYR A 15 12.48 41.48 -12.22
N SER A 16 11.77 42.27 -13.02
CA SER A 16 10.51 42.90 -12.61
C SER A 16 9.44 41.85 -12.33
N MET A 17 8.45 42.19 -11.49
CA MET A 17 7.37 41.27 -11.13
C MET A 17 6.55 40.83 -12.34
N SER A 18 6.19 41.77 -13.23
CA SER A 18 5.46 41.49 -14.46
C SER A 18 6.18 40.50 -15.37
N PHE A 19 7.51 40.64 -15.48
CA PHE A 19 8.34 39.72 -16.24
C PHE A 19 8.30 38.30 -15.66
N LYS A 20 8.45 38.15 -14.33
CA LYS A 20 8.39 36.85 -13.65
C LYS A 20 7.05 36.15 -13.92
N LEU A 21 5.94 36.88 -13.79
CA LEU A 21 4.60 36.36 -14.04
C LEU A 21 4.39 35.94 -15.51
N ASN A 22 4.91 36.72 -16.46
CA ASN A 22 4.82 36.35 -17.88
C ASN A 22 5.59 35.07 -18.20
N VAL A 23 6.81 34.93 -17.65
CA VAL A 23 7.62 33.72 -17.83
C VAL A 23 6.93 32.50 -17.23
N VAL A 24 6.34 32.63 -16.03
CA VAL A 24 5.56 31.55 -15.40
C VAL A 24 4.38 31.15 -16.27
N LYS A 25 3.56 32.11 -16.72
CA LYS A 25 2.41 31.86 -17.60
C LYS A 25 2.78 31.15 -18.89
N GLU A 26 3.90 31.51 -19.52
CA GLU A 26 4.38 30.84 -20.74
C GLU A 26 4.78 29.38 -20.48
N ILE A 27 5.41 29.10 -19.35
CA ILE A 27 5.82 27.74 -18.97
C ILE A 27 4.59 26.88 -18.65
N GLU A 28 3.64 27.42 -17.88
CA GLU A 28 2.41 26.72 -17.52
C GLU A 28 1.50 26.46 -18.71
N SER A 29 1.48 27.36 -19.69
CA SER A 29 0.79 27.15 -20.97
C SER A 29 1.45 26.08 -21.86
N GLY A 30 2.57 25.50 -21.43
CA GLY A 30 3.31 24.47 -22.18
C GLY A 30 4.09 24.99 -23.38
N LYS A 31 4.09 26.31 -23.65
CA LYS A 31 4.81 26.92 -24.78
C LYS A 31 6.32 26.85 -24.64
N LEU A 32 6.83 26.81 -23.41
CA LEU A 32 8.26 26.76 -23.10
C LEU A 32 8.54 25.80 -21.95
N SER A 33 9.59 24.99 -22.10
CA SER A 33 10.20 24.29 -20.97
C SER A 33 11.00 25.26 -20.09
N THR A 34 11.20 24.92 -18.81
CA THR A 34 12.06 25.67 -17.87
C THR A 34 13.45 25.99 -18.45
N VAL A 35 14.04 25.07 -19.22
CA VAL A 35 15.34 25.26 -19.88
C VAL A 35 15.20 26.18 -21.11
N GLY A 36 14.09 26.05 -21.83
CA GLY A 36 13.77 26.90 -22.99
C GLY A 36 13.56 28.36 -22.58
N ALA A 37 12.82 28.62 -21.50
CA ALA A 37 12.65 29.95 -20.93
C ALA A 37 14.00 30.56 -20.48
N CYS A 38 14.87 29.75 -19.90
CA CYS A 38 16.22 30.15 -19.50
C CYS A 38 17.03 30.67 -20.70
N ARG A 39 17.01 29.94 -21.81
CA ARG A 39 17.72 30.30 -23.05
C ARG A 39 17.09 31.50 -23.76
N LYS A 40 15.76 31.52 -23.91
CA LYS A 40 15.01 32.56 -24.62
C LYS A 40 15.16 33.93 -23.97
N TYR A 41 15.07 33.97 -22.63
CA TYR A 41 15.11 35.22 -21.88
C TYR A 41 16.48 35.53 -21.27
N GLY A 42 17.50 34.70 -21.54
CA GLY A 42 18.84 34.88 -20.99
C GLY A 42 18.89 34.81 -19.46
N ILE A 43 18.01 34.02 -18.83
CA ILE A 43 18.05 33.81 -17.39
C ILE A 43 19.28 32.94 -17.10
N GLN A 44 20.04 33.26 -16.06
CA GLN A 44 21.33 32.61 -15.82
C GLN A 44 21.23 31.20 -15.26
N ALA A 45 20.14 30.89 -14.55
CA ALA A 45 19.97 29.60 -13.89
C ALA A 45 18.52 29.13 -13.96
N ARG A 46 18.35 27.84 -14.27
CA ARG A 46 17.04 27.16 -14.21
C ARG A 46 16.43 27.24 -12.80
N SER A 47 17.24 27.24 -11.75
CA SER A 47 16.76 27.35 -10.36
C SER A 47 15.99 28.65 -10.10
N THR A 48 16.38 29.76 -10.74
CA THR A 48 15.66 31.03 -10.65
C THR A 48 14.24 30.90 -11.21
N VAL A 49 14.10 30.26 -12.38
CA VAL A 49 12.79 29.98 -12.99
C VAL A 49 11.96 29.04 -12.12
N MET A 50 12.58 27.99 -11.57
CA MET A 50 11.90 27.09 -10.63
C MET A 50 11.41 27.81 -9.38
N SER A 51 12.18 28.76 -8.83
CA SER A 51 11.73 29.55 -7.69
C SER A 51 10.52 30.43 -8.03
N TRP A 52 10.40 30.91 -9.27
CA TRP A 52 9.21 31.67 -9.69
C TRP A 52 8.01 30.75 -9.88
N LEU A 53 8.20 29.57 -10.44
CA LEU A 53 7.14 28.56 -10.57
C LEU A 53 6.61 28.11 -9.21
N ARG A 54 7.47 27.90 -8.21
CA ARG A 54 7.04 27.56 -6.84
C ARG A 54 6.27 28.68 -6.15
N LYS A 55 6.62 29.95 -6.41
CA LYS A 55 6.02 31.11 -5.72
C LYS A 55 4.78 31.67 -6.42
N PHE A 56 4.74 31.60 -7.75
CA PHE A 56 3.74 32.27 -8.57
C PHE A 56 3.04 31.32 -9.55
N GLY A 57 3.46 30.06 -9.62
CA GLY A 57 2.79 29.05 -10.43
C GLY A 57 1.53 28.53 -9.75
N SER A 58 0.61 28.04 -10.56
CA SER A 58 -0.66 27.44 -10.18
C SER A 58 -0.57 25.92 -9.97
N PHE A 59 0.41 25.22 -10.56
CA PHE A 59 0.60 23.79 -10.29
C PHE A 59 1.37 23.56 -9.00
N ASP A 60 1.21 22.36 -8.46
CA ASP A 60 1.95 21.91 -7.28
C ASP A 60 3.40 21.54 -7.64
N TRP A 61 4.29 22.53 -7.59
CA TRP A 61 5.73 22.35 -7.80
C TRP A 61 6.47 21.85 -6.55
N GLU A 62 5.81 21.79 -5.39
CA GLU A 62 6.40 21.32 -4.14
C GLU A 62 6.16 19.83 -3.93
N ASN A 63 4.96 19.33 -4.22
CA ASN A 63 4.60 17.91 -4.12
C ASN A 63 4.76 17.16 -5.46
N GLN A 64 5.80 17.47 -6.23
CA GLN A 64 6.12 16.66 -7.40
C GLN A 64 6.43 15.24 -6.95
N THR A 65 5.83 14.25 -7.63
CA THR A 65 6.03 12.83 -7.33
C THR A 65 7.54 12.58 -7.23
N PRO A 66 8.06 12.10 -6.09
CA PRO A 66 9.47 11.80 -5.97
C PRO A 66 9.83 10.84 -7.10
N SER A 67 10.99 11.09 -7.72
CA SER A 67 11.53 10.26 -8.79
C SER A 67 11.29 8.79 -8.45
N ASN A 68 10.65 8.04 -9.35
CA ASN A 68 10.43 6.61 -9.22
C ASN A 68 11.80 5.92 -9.29
N MET A 69 12.53 5.95 -8.18
CA MET A 69 13.80 5.27 -8.04
C MET A 69 13.49 3.82 -7.69
N PRO A 70 13.76 2.86 -8.59
CA PRO A 70 13.58 1.46 -8.25
C PRO A 70 14.47 1.14 -7.03
N LYS A 71 13.90 0.44 -6.04
CA LYS A 71 14.64 -0.01 -4.86
C LYS A 71 15.87 -0.82 -5.30
N SER A 72 16.99 -0.66 -4.59
CA SER A 72 18.18 -1.48 -4.80
C SER A 72 17.82 -2.96 -4.58
N PRO A 73 18.39 -3.91 -5.35
CA PRO A 73 18.18 -5.34 -5.15
C PRO A 73 18.41 -5.78 -3.69
N GLU A 74 19.41 -5.20 -3.02
CA GLU A 74 19.75 -5.51 -1.63
C GLU A 74 18.63 -5.10 -0.64
N GLN A 75 18.03 -3.93 -0.85
CA GLN A 75 16.89 -3.48 -0.04
C GLN A 75 15.69 -4.40 -0.21
N LYS A 76 15.47 -4.90 -1.43
CA LYS A 76 14.39 -5.86 -1.73
C LYS A 76 14.63 -7.20 -1.05
N ILE A 77 15.87 -7.68 -1.03
CA ILE A 77 16.25 -8.92 -0.34
C ILE A 77 15.98 -8.78 1.16
N MET A 78 16.44 -7.70 1.80
CA MET A 78 16.22 -7.46 3.22
C MET A 78 14.72 -7.39 3.58
N GLU A 79 13.92 -6.73 2.76
CA GLU A 79 12.46 -6.64 2.95
C GLU A 79 11.78 -8.01 2.83
N LEU A 80 12.18 -8.81 1.83
CA LEU A 80 11.66 -10.16 1.62
C LEU A 80 12.03 -11.11 2.77
N GLU A 81 13.27 -11.04 3.26
CA GLU A 81 13.72 -11.85 4.40
C GLU A 81 12.90 -11.55 5.67
N ALA A 82 12.61 -10.28 5.92
CA ALA A 82 11.75 -9.87 7.03
C ALA A 82 10.32 -10.43 6.89
N GLN A 83 9.75 -10.40 5.68
CA GLN A 83 8.43 -10.97 5.40
C GLN A 83 8.41 -12.49 5.60
N VAL A 84 9.42 -13.21 5.09
CA VAL A 84 9.55 -14.66 5.27
C VAL A 84 9.62 -15.01 6.75
N LYS A 85 10.40 -14.28 7.54
CA LYS A 85 10.52 -14.51 8.98
C LYS A 85 9.20 -14.27 9.73
N LEU A 86 8.43 -13.26 9.33
CA LEU A 86 7.11 -12.99 9.89
C LEU A 86 6.13 -14.13 9.57
N LEU A 87 6.06 -14.53 8.30
CA LEU A 87 5.17 -15.60 7.84
C LEU A 87 5.50 -16.94 8.49
N GLN A 88 6.79 -17.26 8.65
CA GLN A 88 7.22 -18.46 9.35
C GLN A 88 6.74 -18.49 10.80
N LYS A 89 6.82 -17.35 11.53
CA LYS A 89 6.31 -17.25 12.90
C LYS A 89 4.80 -17.46 12.98
N GLN A 90 4.05 -16.85 12.06
CA GLN A 90 2.59 -17.00 12.02
C GLN A 90 2.19 -18.45 11.74
N LYS A 91 2.85 -19.09 10.76
CA LYS A 91 2.62 -20.49 10.43
C LYS A 91 2.89 -21.41 11.63
N ALA A 92 4.01 -21.24 12.32
CA ALA A 92 4.35 -22.06 13.49
C ALA A 92 3.33 -21.91 14.64
N LEU A 93 2.79 -20.70 14.84
CA LEU A 93 1.75 -20.46 15.84
C LEU A 93 0.46 -21.20 15.48
N LEU A 94 0.01 -21.06 14.22
CA LEU A 94 -1.21 -21.70 13.74
C LEU A 94 -1.11 -23.23 13.78
N GLU A 95 0.02 -23.80 13.39
CA GLU A 95 0.27 -25.24 13.48
C GLU A 95 0.18 -25.74 14.92
N LYS A 96 0.77 -25.00 15.88
CA LYS A 96 0.66 -25.32 17.30
C LYS A 96 -0.80 -25.26 17.78
N GLN A 97 -1.55 -24.24 17.36
CA GLN A 97 -2.94 -24.08 17.75
C GLN A 97 -3.82 -25.20 17.21
N ALA A 98 -3.65 -25.55 15.93
CA ALA A 98 -4.35 -26.67 15.30
C ALA A 98 -4.07 -27.99 16.03
N TYR A 99 -2.79 -28.27 16.31
CA TYR A 99 -2.38 -29.46 17.06
C TYR A 99 -3.05 -29.57 18.44
N VAL A 100 -3.14 -28.45 19.16
CA VAL A 100 -3.81 -28.42 20.47
C VAL A 100 -5.31 -28.63 20.33
N ALA A 101 -5.93 -28.01 19.32
CA ALA A 101 -7.36 -28.17 19.05
C ALA A 101 -7.72 -29.62 18.71
N ASP A 102 -6.96 -30.27 17.82
CA ASP A 102 -7.17 -31.66 17.42
C ASP A 102 -7.07 -32.61 18.61
N LYS A 103 -6.01 -32.45 19.44
CA LYS A 103 -5.87 -33.24 20.67
C LYS A 103 -7.01 -33.02 21.65
N LYS A 104 -7.46 -31.78 21.80
CA LYS A 104 -8.57 -31.43 22.69
C LYS A 104 -9.86 -32.11 22.24
N ALA A 105 -10.13 -32.13 20.93
CA ALA A 105 -11.28 -32.83 20.36
C ALA A 105 -11.22 -34.34 20.63
N ILE A 106 -10.07 -34.98 20.37
CA ILE A 106 -9.88 -36.41 20.63
C ILE A 106 -10.12 -36.77 22.09
N ILE A 107 -9.56 -35.97 23.02
CA ILE A 107 -9.73 -36.20 24.46
C ILE A 107 -11.20 -36.02 24.86
N PHE A 108 -11.88 -35.00 24.36
CA PHE A 108 -13.29 -34.79 24.66
C PHE A 108 -14.18 -35.92 24.14
N ASP A 109 -13.95 -36.41 22.93
CA ASP A 109 -14.69 -37.58 22.43
C ASP A 109 -14.47 -38.81 23.31
N MET A 110 -13.24 -39.04 23.77
CA MET A 110 -12.95 -40.15 24.67
C MET A 110 -13.64 -39.98 26.05
N MET A 111 -13.65 -38.77 26.60
CA MET A 111 -14.35 -38.48 27.86
C MET A 111 -15.87 -38.63 27.72
N ILE A 112 -16.45 -38.22 26.58
CA ILE A 112 -17.88 -38.37 26.31
C ILE A 112 -18.24 -39.86 26.26
N ASN A 113 -17.47 -40.67 25.52
CA ASN A 113 -17.69 -42.10 25.43
C ASN A 113 -17.63 -42.77 26.83
N LEU A 114 -16.63 -42.41 27.66
CA LEU A 114 -16.52 -42.93 29.03
C LEU A 114 -17.71 -42.52 29.91
N ALA A 115 -18.21 -41.29 29.79
CA ALA A 115 -19.36 -40.80 30.55
C ALA A 115 -20.68 -41.49 30.16
N GLU A 116 -20.86 -41.76 28.86
CA GLU A 116 -22.02 -42.47 28.34
C GLU A 116 -21.99 -43.96 28.74
N GLU A 117 -20.82 -44.63 28.62
CA GLU A 117 -20.67 -46.05 28.91
C GLU A 117 -20.70 -46.36 30.43
N GLU A 118 -19.82 -45.74 31.22
CA GLU A 118 -19.66 -46.10 32.64
C GLU A 118 -20.69 -45.43 33.56
N TYR A 119 -21.09 -44.20 33.24
CA TYR A 119 -21.96 -43.40 34.12
C TYR A 119 -23.40 -43.24 33.61
N GLN A 120 -23.72 -43.76 32.41
CA GLN A 120 -25.03 -43.64 31.74
C GLN A 120 -25.57 -42.19 31.69
N ILE A 121 -24.67 -41.21 31.57
CA ILE A 121 -25.04 -39.81 31.41
C ILE A 121 -25.17 -39.55 29.90
N ASP A 122 -26.40 -39.34 29.41
CA ASP A 122 -26.67 -39.12 27.99
C ASP A 122 -26.34 -37.66 27.60
N ILE A 123 -25.14 -37.45 27.05
CA ILE A 123 -24.60 -36.11 26.74
C ILE A 123 -24.84 -35.76 25.26
N ARG A 124 -24.71 -36.73 24.35
CA ARG A 124 -24.96 -36.51 22.93
C ARG A 124 -26.46 -36.47 22.64
N LYS A 125 -26.88 -35.53 21.79
CA LYS A 125 -28.29 -35.41 21.36
C LYS A 125 -28.59 -36.48 20.31
N ASN A 126 -29.08 -37.64 20.74
CA ASN A 126 -29.33 -38.82 19.88
C ASN A 126 -30.63 -38.75 19.04
N SER A 127 -31.36 -37.63 19.05
CA SER A 127 -32.58 -37.46 18.27
C SER A 127 -32.29 -37.18 16.78
N PRO A 128 -32.96 -37.83 15.82
CA PRO A 128 -32.82 -37.47 14.41
C PRO A 128 -33.20 -35.99 14.20
N PRO A 129 -32.58 -35.29 13.24
CA PRO A 129 -32.97 -33.92 12.92
C PRO A 129 -34.44 -33.94 12.46
N GLU A 130 -35.33 -33.30 13.22
CA GLU A 130 -36.73 -33.09 12.83
C GLU A 130 -36.79 -32.21 11.58
N LEU A 131 -36.59 -32.81 10.40
CA LEU A 131 -36.97 -32.24 9.12
C LEU A 131 -38.48 -32.42 8.98
N SER A 132 -39.19 -31.33 9.27
CA SER A 132 -40.57 -30.97 8.92
C SER A 132 -41.31 -31.92 7.96
N ASN A 133 -42.21 -32.75 8.50
CA ASN A 133 -43.41 -33.23 7.80
C ASN A 133 -44.60 -32.38 8.26
N LEU A 134 -44.65 -31.12 7.83
CA LEU A 134 -45.86 -30.31 7.97
C LEU A 134 -46.67 -30.39 6.67
N SER A 135 -47.70 -31.23 6.74
CA SER A 135 -49.01 -31.11 6.07
C SER A 135 -49.05 -30.68 4.59
N GLU A 136 -49.34 -31.63 3.71
CA GLU A 136 -50.32 -31.37 2.63
C GLU A 136 -51.36 -32.51 2.60
N GLY A 137 -52.62 -32.11 2.80
CA GLY A 137 -53.73 -33.03 3.00
C GLY A 137 -54.29 -33.62 1.70
N ASN A 138 -55.18 -34.59 1.86
CA ASN A 138 -56.50 -34.49 1.24
C ASN A 138 -57.50 -35.46 1.85
N LYS A 139 -58.72 -34.94 2.04
CA LYS A 139 -59.91 -35.63 2.53
C LYS A 139 -60.30 -36.76 1.59
N LYS A 140 -60.83 -37.87 2.14
CA LYS A 140 -62.04 -38.58 1.68
C LYS A 140 -62.38 -39.73 2.63
N LYS A 141 -63.56 -39.64 3.24
CA LYS A 141 -64.34 -40.77 3.76
C LYS A 141 -65.76 -40.67 3.16
N PRO A 142 -66.47 -41.80 3.04
CA PRO A 142 -67.45 -42.10 1.99
C PRO A 142 -68.70 -41.23 1.99
#